data_AF-A0A961CMV2-F1
#
_entry.id   AF-A0A961CMV2-F1
#
_cell.length_a   1.000
_cell.length_b   1.000
_cell.length_c   1.000
_cell.angle_alpha   90.00
_cell.angle_beta   90.00
_cell.angle_gamma   90.00
#
_symmetry.space_group_name_H-M   'P 1'
#
loop_
_entity.id
_entity.type
_entity.pdbx_description
1 polymer ?
#
loop_
_entity_poly.entity_id
_entity_poly.type
_entity_poly.pdbx_seq_one_letter_code
_entity_poly.pdbx_strand_id
1 'polypeptide(L)'
;FHQIAGRAGRAGYDTAGTVIVQAPDHEVENLKQFAKVADDPKKRRKLVRRKAPEGMVPWSEATMTRLVAAAPEPLTSNMRVSTAMLLDVVDRPGDPFVAMRRLLTDNHEPRKRQLRHIREAVGIARSLLQAGVIERLDAPEPDGRRYRLTVDLPADFALNQPLSTFALAAVEALDPASETFALDVVSVIEATLEDPRPILAAQLKKARNEAVAQMKAEGIEYDERIALLDEVSYPKPLQELLRHTYEVYLQSNPWAADGRLSPKSVVREMWERAMTFREYVSLYGLVRSEGAVLRYLSDAFKALRSGVPAAARSEELTDVVEWLGELVRQVDSSLLDEWEQLTSPDQPPSAPVAVPERPRPLTGNERAFTAMVRNALFRRVELFARRRWEELGALEGAADSGSGWTAQCWQEVIGDYFAEHDDVGIGADARGPALLIIDRQPGAWRVRQILDDPAGDHDWGIEVEVDLAASDEQGTAVLRVVDAGRLD
;
A
#
# COMPACT_ATOMS: atom_id res chain seq x y z
N PHE A 1 -1.55 13.63 -24.34
CA PHE A 1 -0.67 13.51 -25.51
C PHE A 1 0.22 14.74 -25.65
N HIS A 2 -0.33 15.94 -25.88
CA HIS A 2 0.46 17.18 -26.06
C HIS A 2 1.45 17.46 -24.91
N GLN A 3 1.08 17.20 -23.65
CA GLN A 3 1.98 17.40 -22.51
C GLN A 3 3.23 16.52 -22.56
N ILE A 4 3.10 15.25 -22.96
CA ILE A 4 4.21 14.30 -23.01
C ILE A 4 5.08 14.57 -24.24
N ALA A 5 4.45 14.70 -25.41
CA ALA A 5 5.12 15.00 -26.66
C ALA A 5 5.83 16.36 -26.64
N GLY A 6 5.25 17.36 -25.97
CA GLY A 6 5.82 18.70 -25.83
C GLY A 6 7.11 18.77 -25.01
N ARG A 7 7.46 17.71 -24.26
CA ARG A 7 8.73 17.61 -23.52
C ARG A 7 9.90 17.14 -24.39
N ALA A 8 9.65 16.73 -25.63
CA ALA A 8 10.68 16.11 -26.48
C ALA A 8 11.76 17.07 -26.99
N GLY A 9 11.56 18.40 -26.92
CA GLY A 9 12.55 19.39 -27.33
C GLY A 9 13.28 19.99 -26.13
N ARG A 10 14.61 19.97 -26.13
CA ARG A 10 15.43 20.66 -25.12
C ARG A 10 15.73 22.08 -25.57
N ALA A 11 15.20 23.04 -24.84
CA ALA A 11 15.40 24.46 -25.12
C ALA A 11 16.90 24.82 -25.11
N GLY A 12 17.39 25.42 -26.20
CA GLY A 12 18.78 25.84 -26.35
C GLY A 12 19.75 24.77 -26.90
N TYR A 13 19.30 23.52 -27.04
CA TYR A 13 20.15 22.42 -27.53
C TYR A 13 19.62 21.79 -28.83
N ASP A 14 18.30 21.56 -28.91
CA ASP A 14 17.70 20.86 -30.05
C ASP A 14 17.00 21.85 -31.01
N THR A 15 17.15 21.63 -32.31
CA THR A 15 16.40 22.36 -33.35
C THR A 15 14.99 21.83 -33.55
N ALA A 16 14.75 20.55 -33.20
CA ALA A 16 13.44 19.92 -33.19
C ALA A 16 13.41 18.76 -32.18
N GLY A 17 12.30 18.62 -31.44
CA GLY A 17 12.05 17.44 -30.61
C GLY A 17 11.47 16.30 -31.45
N THR A 18 12.09 15.12 -31.41
CA THR A 18 11.59 13.93 -32.12
C THR A 18 10.67 13.12 -31.22
N VAL A 19 9.44 12.89 -31.68
CA VAL A 19 8.46 12.05 -30.98
C VAL A 19 8.15 10.85 -31.85
N ILE A 20 8.39 9.65 -31.31
CA ILE A 20 8.13 8.39 -32.00
C ILE A 20 6.91 7.73 -31.35
N VAL A 21 5.92 7.38 -32.17
CA VAL A 21 4.72 6.66 -31.73
C VAL A 21 4.76 5.29 -32.39
N GLN A 22 4.81 4.23 -31.57
CA GLN A 22 4.86 2.86 -32.06
C GLN A 22 3.44 2.32 -32.29
N ALA A 23 3.26 1.59 -33.40
CA ALA A 23 2.02 0.88 -33.67
C ALA A 23 1.97 -0.42 -32.83
N PRO A 24 0.82 -0.77 -32.22
CA PRO A 24 0.63 -2.05 -31.55
C PRO A 24 0.79 -3.23 -32.52
N ASP A 25 1.26 -4.37 -32.00
CA ASP A 25 1.52 -5.57 -32.80
C ASP A 25 0.32 -6.00 -33.66
N HIS A 26 -0.89 -5.99 -33.10
CA HIS A 26 -2.11 -6.37 -33.84
C HIS A 26 -2.42 -5.42 -35.01
N GLU A 27 -2.13 -4.12 -34.89
CA GLU A 27 -2.27 -3.16 -35.98
C GLU A 27 -1.17 -3.36 -37.03
N VAL A 28 0.08 -3.63 -36.62
CA VAL A 28 1.18 -3.96 -37.55
C VAL A 28 0.86 -5.22 -38.35
N GLU A 29 0.34 -6.25 -37.69
CA GLU A 29 -0.09 -7.49 -38.34
C GLU A 29 -1.26 -7.26 -39.29
N ASN A 30 -2.26 -6.47 -38.88
CA ASN A 30 -3.36 -6.07 -39.76
C ASN A 30 -2.82 -5.37 -41.00
N LEU A 31 -1.95 -4.36 -40.85
CA LEU A 31 -1.35 -3.63 -41.98
C LEU A 31 -0.58 -4.57 -42.92
N LYS A 32 0.21 -5.51 -42.39
CA LYS A 32 0.91 -6.53 -43.19
C LYS A 32 -0.05 -7.43 -43.96
N GLN A 33 -1.14 -7.88 -43.33
CA GLN A 33 -2.13 -8.73 -43.99
C GLN A 33 -2.90 -7.98 -45.08
N PHE A 34 -3.30 -6.73 -44.82
CA PHE A 34 -3.99 -5.89 -45.80
C PHE A 34 -3.08 -5.51 -46.98
N ALA A 35 -1.78 -5.28 -46.74
CA ALA A 35 -0.81 -5.02 -47.81
C ALA A 35 -0.66 -6.21 -48.77
N LYS A 36 -0.68 -7.45 -48.26
CA LYS A 36 -0.58 -8.68 -49.08
C LYS A 36 -1.77 -8.89 -50.02
N VAL A 37 -2.91 -8.27 -49.74
CA VAL A 37 -4.15 -8.40 -50.54
C VAL A 37 -4.58 -7.07 -51.15
N ALA A 38 -3.67 -6.08 -51.22
CA ALA A 38 -4.00 -4.74 -51.69
C ALA A 38 -4.51 -4.73 -53.14
N ASP A 39 -3.95 -5.60 -53.99
CA ASP A 39 -4.26 -5.72 -55.42
C ASP A 39 -5.47 -6.63 -55.73
N ASP A 40 -6.04 -7.30 -54.74
CA ASP A 40 -7.22 -8.17 -54.89
C ASP A 40 -8.41 -7.63 -54.07
N PRO A 41 -9.31 -6.84 -54.70
CA PRO A 41 -10.45 -6.22 -54.01
C PRO A 41 -11.41 -7.23 -53.37
N LYS A 42 -11.52 -8.45 -53.92
CA LYS A 42 -12.39 -9.50 -53.39
C LYS A 42 -11.81 -10.12 -52.12
N LYS A 43 -10.49 -10.37 -52.09
CA LYS A 43 -9.81 -10.87 -50.88
C LYS A 43 -9.72 -9.80 -49.80
N ARG A 44 -9.47 -8.55 -50.17
CA ARG A 44 -9.42 -7.42 -49.23
C ARG A 44 -10.73 -7.22 -48.47
N ARG A 45 -11.89 -7.41 -49.13
CA ARG A 45 -13.22 -7.33 -48.48
C ARG A 45 -13.52 -8.47 -47.51
N LYS A 46 -12.89 -9.63 -47.69
CA LYS A 46 -13.08 -10.81 -46.83
C LYS A 46 -12.12 -10.85 -45.63
N LEU A 47 -11.10 -9.99 -45.61
CA LEU A 47 -10.11 -9.96 -44.55
C LEU A 47 -10.67 -9.27 -43.30
N VAL A 48 -10.69 -10.00 -42.18
CA VAL A 48 -11.15 -9.49 -40.88
C VAL A 48 -9.95 -8.97 -40.10
N ARG A 49 -10.05 -7.76 -39.55
CA ARG A 49 -9.02 -7.18 -38.68
C ARG A 49 -8.93 -7.96 -37.36
N ARG A 50 -7.71 -8.29 -36.94
CA ARG A 50 -7.44 -8.71 -35.56
C ARG A 50 -7.85 -7.59 -34.62
N LYS A 51 -8.62 -7.95 -33.60
CA LYS A 51 -9.05 -7.02 -32.54
C LYS A 51 -7.89 -6.76 -31.58
N ALA A 52 -7.97 -5.65 -30.86
CA ALA A 52 -7.09 -5.41 -29.72
C ALA A 52 -7.26 -6.54 -28.68
N PRO A 53 -6.18 -7.00 -28.03
CA PRO A 53 -6.27 -7.95 -26.91
C PRO A 53 -7.20 -7.44 -25.80
N GLU A 54 -7.84 -8.35 -25.07
CA GLU A 54 -8.68 -7.97 -23.91
C GLU A 54 -7.86 -7.20 -22.87
N GLY A 55 -8.45 -6.12 -22.35
CA GLY A 55 -7.80 -5.20 -21.41
C GLY A 55 -6.87 -4.16 -22.04
N MET A 56 -6.56 -4.25 -23.34
CA MET A 56 -5.77 -3.23 -24.03
C MET A 56 -6.65 -2.07 -24.51
N VAL A 57 -6.22 -0.83 -24.25
CA VAL A 57 -6.88 0.35 -24.81
C VAL A 57 -6.73 0.30 -26.34
N PRO A 58 -7.85 0.33 -27.11
CA PRO A 58 -7.77 0.26 -28.56
C PRO A 58 -7.00 1.46 -29.11
N TRP A 59 -5.96 1.19 -29.88
CA TRP A 59 -5.09 2.20 -30.48
C TRP A 59 -4.95 1.95 -31.98
N SER A 60 -5.08 3.01 -32.78
CA SER A 60 -4.98 2.97 -34.23
C SER A 60 -4.41 4.28 -34.76
N GLU A 61 -4.03 4.32 -36.04
CA GLU A 61 -3.60 5.55 -36.70
C GLU A 61 -4.66 6.66 -36.59
N ALA A 62 -5.94 6.33 -36.76
CA ALA A 62 -7.04 7.29 -36.59
C ALA A 62 -7.09 7.86 -35.16
N THR A 63 -6.80 7.03 -34.15
CA THR A 63 -6.73 7.47 -32.75
C THR A 63 -5.55 8.41 -32.54
N MET A 64 -4.38 8.09 -33.11
CA MET A 64 -3.19 8.95 -33.09
C MET A 64 -3.49 10.31 -33.73
N THR A 65 -4.00 10.34 -34.97
CA THR A 65 -4.32 11.59 -35.68
C THR A 65 -5.29 12.43 -34.87
N ARG A 66 -6.31 11.81 -34.27
CA ARG A 66 -7.26 12.50 -33.40
C ARG A 66 -6.58 13.13 -32.19
N LEU A 67 -5.67 12.41 -31.52
CA LEU A 67 -4.95 12.93 -30.35
C LEU A 67 -3.95 14.04 -30.68
N VAL A 68 -3.34 14.00 -31.87
CA VAL A 68 -2.47 15.07 -32.37
C VAL A 68 -3.30 16.33 -32.66
N ALA A 69 -4.42 16.17 -33.37
CA ALA A 69 -5.25 17.29 -33.84
C ALA A 69 -6.25 17.82 -32.81
N ALA A 70 -6.53 17.08 -31.73
CA ALA A 70 -7.49 17.48 -30.71
C ALA A 70 -7.07 18.81 -30.06
N ALA A 71 -8.02 19.71 -29.84
CA ALA A 71 -7.78 20.87 -28.99
C ALA A 71 -7.62 20.42 -27.52
N PRO A 72 -6.74 21.07 -26.73
CA PRO A 72 -6.66 20.82 -25.30
C PRO A 72 -8.02 20.99 -24.63
N GLU A 73 -8.32 20.10 -23.68
CA GLU A 73 -9.59 20.13 -22.97
C GLU A 73 -9.72 21.43 -22.14
N PRO A 74 -10.91 22.07 -22.12
CA PRO A 74 -11.13 23.23 -21.30
C PRO A 74 -11.07 22.86 -19.81
N LEU A 75 -10.53 23.76 -18.99
CA LEU A 75 -10.54 23.59 -17.55
C LEU A 75 -11.98 23.59 -17.05
N THR A 76 -12.38 22.48 -16.43
CA THR A 76 -13.70 22.35 -15.80
C THR A 76 -13.52 22.17 -14.30
N SER A 77 -14.37 22.85 -13.53
CA SER A 77 -14.40 22.66 -12.08
C SER A 77 -14.90 21.24 -11.76
N ASN A 78 -14.19 20.58 -10.84
CA ASN A 78 -14.54 19.27 -10.26
C ASN A 78 -14.69 19.40 -8.74
N MET A 79 -15.17 20.55 -8.27
CA MET A 79 -15.33 20.84 -6.86
C MET A 79 -16.32 19.86 -6.23
N ARG A 80 -16.02 19.42 -5.01
CA ARG A 80 -16.90 18.58 -4.20
C ARG A 80 -17.01 19.18 -2.81
N VAL A 81 -18.19 19.06 -2.22
CA VAL A 81 -18.41 19.35 -0.81
C VAL A 81 -18.23 18.04 -0.06
N SER A 82 -17.49 18.09 1.04
CA SER A 82 -17.26 16.96 1.92
C SER A 82 -17.46 17.38 3.37
N THR A 83 -17.68 16.42 4.26
CA THR A 83 -17.75 16.66 5.71
C THR A 83 -16.47 17.28 6.22
N ALA A 84 -15.33 16.76 5.79
CA ALA A 84 -14.00 17.34 5.97
C ALA A 84 -13.95 18.85 5.74
N MET A 85 -14.39 19.30 4.57
CA MET A 85 -14.42 20.72 4.22
C MET A 85 -15.26 21.54 5.20
N LEU A 86 -16.38 20.99 5.69
CA LEU A 86 -17.21 21.67 6.68
C LEU A 86 -16.51 21.74 8.04
N LEU A 87 -15.91 20.64 8.50
CA LEU A 87 -15.20 20.60 9.78
C LEU A 87 -14.00 21.55 9.77
N ASP A 88 -13.21 21.56 8.69
CA ASP A 88 -12.09 22.50 8.49
C ASP A 88 -12.53 23.96 8.48
N VAL A 89 -13.74 24.25 7.99
CA VAL A 89 -14.30 25.60 8.00
C VAL A 89 -14.84 25.97 9.39
N VAL A 90 -15.40 25.02 10.13
CA VAL A 90 -15.86 25.21 11.51
C VAL A 90 -14.68 25.44 12.46
N ASP A 91 -13.53 24.82 12.22
CA ASP A 91 -12.33 24.97 13.06
C ASP A 91 -11.56 26.29 12.82
N ARG A 92 -11.96 27.08 11.82
CA ARG A 92 -11.33 28.39 11.54
C ARG A 92 -11.96 29.52 12.36
N PRO A 93 -11.18 30.58 12.67
CA PRO A 93 -11.73 31.83 13.18
C PRO A 93 -12.79 32.43 12.23
N GLY A 94 -13.84 33.03 12.78
CA GLY A 94 -14.93 33.67 12.05
C GLY A 94 -16.19 32.80 11.90
N ASP A 95 -17.24 33.36 11.29
CA ASP A 95 -18.53 32.65 11.13
C ASP A 95 -18.43 31.59 10.01
N PRO A 96 -18.48 30.28 10.35
CA PRO A 96 -18.32 29.21 9.37
C PRO A 96 -19.48 29.15 8.37
N PHE A 97 -20.67 29.63 8.73
CA PHE A 97 -21.80 29.70 7.80
C PHE A 97 -21.52 30.71 6.68
N VAL A 98 -20.98 31.88 7.03
CA VAL A 98 -20.62 32.92 6.04
C VAL A 98 -19.49 32.45 5.15
N ALA A 99 -18.46 31.82 5.75
CA ALA A 99 -17.33 31.25 5.02
C ALA A 99 -17.79 30.17 4.03
N MET A 100 -18.60 29.21 4.48
CA MET A 100 -19.12 28.14 3.63
C MET A 100 -20.05 28.67 2.54
N ARG A 101 -20.91 29.66 2.86
CA ARG A 101 -21.77 30.31 1.86
C ARG A 101 -20.92 30.90 0.73
N ARG A 102 -19.86 31.66 1.07
CA ARG A 102 -18.96 32.25 0.09
C ARG A 102 -18.32 31.17 -0.78
N LEU A 103 -17.71 30.16 -0.17
CA LEU A 103 -17.03 29.05 -0.86
C LEU A 103 -17.96 28.31 -1.84
N LEU A 104 -19.24 28.17 -1.51
CA LEU A 104 -20.24 27.48 -2.33
C LEU A 104 -20.86 28.34 -3.43
N THR A 105 -20.79 29.68 -3.32
CA THR A 105 -21.37 30.60 -4.31
C THR A 105 -20.33 31.32 -5.17
N ASP A 106 -19.11 31.46 -4.68
CA ASP A 106 -17.98 32.17 -5.32
C ASP A 106 -16.96 31.14 -5.82
N ASN A 107 -17.38 30.33 -6.80
CA ASN A 107 -16.57 29.26 -7.38
C ASN A 107 -16.87 29.10 -8.87
N HIS A 108 -16.06 28.29 -9.55
CA HIS A 108 -16.17 28.02 -10.99
C HIS A 108 -17.25 26.97 -11.34
N GLU A 109 -18.09 26.56 -10.38
CA GLU A 109 -19.18 25.64 -10.64
C GLU A 109 -20.38 26.37 -11.28
N PRO A 110 -21.03 25.79 -12.30
CA PRO A 110 -22.30 26.31 -12.81
C PRO A 110 -23.34 26.41 -11.71
N ARG A 111 -24.27 27.37 -11.81
CA ARG A 111 -25.29 27.63 -10.77
C ARG A 111 -26.06 26.38 -10.32
N LYS A 112 -26.37 25.47 -11.26
CA LYS A 112 -27.04 24.19 -10.96
C LYS A 112 -26.21 23.29 -10.03
N ARG A 113 -24.89 23.24 -10.21
CA ARG A 113 -23.96 22.47 -9.36
C ARG A 113 -23.76 23.16 -8.01
N GLN A 114 -23.61 24.49 -7.98
CA GLN A 114 -23.59 25.26 -6.73
C GLN A 114 -24.80 24.96 -5.83
N LEU A 115 -26.01 24.96 -6.39
CA LEU A 115 -27.23 24.66 -5.63
C LEU A 115 -27.24 23.22 -5.09
N ARG A 116 -26.67 22.26 -5.83
CA ARG A 116 -26.51 20.89 -5.36
C ARG A 116 -25.53 20.84 -4.18
N HIS A 117 -24.38 21.48 -4.31
CA HIS A 117 -23.37 21.60 -3.25
C HIS A 117 -23.89 22.31 -2.00
N ILE A 118 -24.72 23.33 -2.13
CA ILE A 118 -25.39 23.99 -1.00
C ILE A 118 -26.33 23.02 -0.27
N ARG A 119 -27.11 22.23 -1.01
CA ARG A 119 -27.98 21.21 -0.40
C ARG A 119 -27.18 20.12 0.30
N GLU A 120 -26.10 19.64 -0.33
CA GLU A 120 -25.15 18.68 0.26
C GLU A 120 -24.56 19.24 1.57
N ALA A 121 -24.00 20.47 1.54
CA ALA A 121 -23.43 21.13 2.72
C ALA A 121 -24.45 21.28 3.86
N VAL A 122 -25.69 21.69 3.54
CA VAL A 122 -26.75 21.82 4.56
C VAL A 122 -27.14 20.46 5.13
N GLY A 123 -27.18 19.41 4.29
CA GLY A 123 -27.41 18.03 4.74
C GLY A 123 -26.34 17.58 5.73
N ILE A 124 -25.08 17.73 5.36
CA ILE A 124 -23.93 17.40 6.22
C ILE A 124 -23.98 18.19 7.53
N ALA A 125 -24.16 19.51 7.48
CA ALA A 125 -24.20 20.35 8.68
C ALA A 125 -25.32 19.96 9.65
N ARG A 126 -26.51 19.60 9.13
CA ARG A 126 -27.61 19.11 9.96
C ARG A 126 -27.27 17.79 10.64
N SER A 127 -26.68 16.86 9.89
CA SER A 127 -26.26 15.57 10.44
C SER A 127 -25.19 15.74 11.51
N LEU A 128 -24.22 16.65 11.32
CA LEU A 128 -23.20 16.97 12.33
C LEU A 128 -23.79 17.60 13.60
N LEU A 129 -24.77 18.50 13.46
CA LEU A 129 -25.49 19.08 14.60
C LEU A 129 -26.31 18.03 15.36
N GLN A 130 -26.99 17.14 14.62
CA GLN A 130 -27.80 16.07 15.22
C GLN A 130 -26.94 15.03 15.94
N ALA A 131 -25.79 14.68 15.38
CA ALA A 131 -24.80 13.82 16.00
C ALA A 131 -24.06 14.49 17.17
N GLY A 132 -24.30 15.79 17.39
CA GLY A 132 -23.65 16.57 18.42
C GLY A 132 -22.15 16.72 18.21
N VAL A 133 -21.63 16.58 16.96
CA VAL A 133 -20.22 16.76 16.59
C VAL A 133 -19.85 18.23 16.46
N ILE A 134 -20.80 19.02 15.98
CA ILE A 134 -20.75 20.48 16.03
C ILE A 134 -21.90 20.96 16.89
N GLU A 135 -21.66 21.99 17.69
CA GLU A 135 -22.70 22.70 18.41
C GLU A 135 -22.82 24.13 17.91
N ARG A 136 -24.01 24.71 18.05
CA ARG A 136 -24.25 26.11 17.79
C ARG A 136 -24.13 26.88 19.09
N LEU A 137 -23.29 27.91 19.10
CA LEU A 137 -23.09 28.77 20.26
C LEU A 137 -24.21 29.80 20.37
N ASP A 138 -24.66 30.05 21.61
CA ASP A 138 -25.69 31.05 21.93
C ASP A 138 -25.26 32.45 21.51
N ALA A 139 -24.00 32.81 21.81
CA ALA A 139 -23.35 34.04 21.40
C ALA A 139 -22.08 33.73 20.58
N PRO A 140 -21.69 34.60 19.62
CA PRO A 140 -20.41 34.46 18.95
C PRO A 140 -19.23 34.59 19.92
N GLU A 141 -18.20 33.80 19.67
CA GLU A 141 -16.90 33.93 20.34
C GLU A 141 -16.17 35.22 19.95
N PRO A 142 -15.11 35.63 20.68
CA PRO A 142 -14.31 36.81 20.34
C PRO A 142 -13.74 36.81 18.92
N ASP A 143 -13.52 35.63 18.36
CA ASP A 143 -13.04 35.43 16.99
C ASP A 143 -14.17 35.35 15.95
N GLY A 144 -15.43 35.49 16.37
CA GLY A 144 -16.62 35.49 15.54
C GLY A 144 -17.24 34.11 15.28
N ARG A 145 -16.71 33.02 15.85
CA ARG A 145 -17.28 31.67 15.67
C ARG A 145 -18.69 31.57 16.26
N ARG A 146 -19.59 30.93 15.53
CA ARG A 146 -20.98 30.62 15.95
C ARG A 146 -21.27 29.13 16.03
N TYR A 147 -20.33 28.32 15.56
CA TYR A 147 -20.36 26.88 15.66
C TYR A 147 -18.99 26.41 16.11
N ARG A 148 -18.94 25.38 16.95
CA ARG A 148 -17.70 24.80 17.47
C ARG A 148 -17.80 23.27 17.42
N LEU A 149 -16.66 22.60 17.31
CA LEU A 149 -16.54 21.16 17.51
C LEU A 149 -16.70 20.82 18.99
N THR A 150 -17.51 19.82 19.30
CA THR A 150 -17.79 19.36 20.68
C THR A 150 -16.83 18.29 21.18
N VAL A 151 -16.14 17.62 20.27
CA VAL A 151 -15.21 16.53 20.56
C VAL A 151 -13.82 17.13 20.71
N ASP A 152 -13.13 16.80 21.81
CA ASP A 152 -11.68 16.99 21.94
C ASP A 152 -10.99 16.05 20.94
N LEU A 153 -10.90 16.51 19.69
CA LEU A 153 -10.13 15.83 18.66
C LEU A 153 -8.65 16.00 19.02
N PRO A 154 -7.84 14.94 18.93
CA PRO A 154 -6.38 15.07 19.08
C PRO A 154 -5.86 16.19 18.16
N ALA A 155 -4.89 16.96 18.63
CA ALA A 155 -4.36 18.13 17.91
C ALA A 155 -3.88 17.81 16.48
N ASP A 156 -3.53 16.55 16.21
CA ASP A 156 -3.05 16.07 14.91
C ASP A 156 -4.10 15.26 14.12
N PHE A 157 -5.35 15.17 14.58
CA PHE A 157 -6.38 14.34 13.94
C PHE A 157 -6.84 14.95 12.62
N ALA A 158 -6.56 14.25 11.52
CA ALA A 158 -7.00 14.66 10.19
C ALA A 158 -8.52 14.41 10.03
N LEU A 159 -9.32 15.43 10.35
CA LEU A 159 -10.77 15.51 10.06
C LEU A 159 -11.09 15.43 8.56
N ASN A 160 -10.06 15.44 7.71
CA ASN A 160 -10.20 15.56 6.27
C ASN A 160 -10.58 14.25 5.54
N GLN A 161 -10.58 13.10 6.24
CA GLN A 161 -11.06 11.84 5.67
C GLN A 161 -12.47 11.51 6.21
N PRO A 162 -13.48 11.29 5.35
CA PRO A 162 -14.87 11.03 5.76
C PRO A 162 -15.04 9.85 6.74
N LEU A 163 -14.08 8.92 6.74
CA LEU A 163 -14.10 7.71 7.56
C LEU A 163 -13.17 7.78 8.78
N SER A 164 -12.51 8.90 9.08
CA SER A 164 -11.61 9.00 10.26
C SER A 164 -12.36 8.72 11.56
N THR A 165 -13.58 9.24 11.70
CA THR A 165 -14.44 9.02 12.89
C THR A 165 -15.03 7.61 12.92
N PHE A 166 -15.29 7.02 11.75
CA PHE A 166 -15.65 5.61 11.65
C PHE A 166 -14.49 4.72 12.12
N ALA A 167 -13.25 5.03 11.75
CA ALA A 167 -12.08 4.26 12.20
C ALA A 167 -11.98 4.23 13.73
N LEU A 168 -12.25 5.34 14.41
CA LEU A 168 -12.30 5.39 15.88
C LEU A 168 -13.33 4.41 16.44
N ALA A 169 -14.58 4.49 15.96
CA ALA A 169 -15.66 3.61 16.40
C ALA A 169 -15.39 2.14 16.05
N ALA A 170 -14.77 1.86 14.90
CA ALA A 170 -14.42 0.52 14.49
C ALA A 170 -13.28 -0.08 15.34
N VAL A 171 -12.30 0.73 15.73
CA VAL A 171 -11.24 0.30 16.67
C VAL A 171 -11.81 0.01 18.06
N GLU A 172 -12.77 0.80 18.54
CA GLU A 172 -13.47 0.53 19.81
C GLU A 172 -14.28 -0.78 19.81
N ALA A 173 -14.69 -1.25 18.63
CA ALA A 173 -15.42 -2.51 18.47
C ALA A 173 -14.50 -3.74 18.43
N LEU A 174 -13.17 -3.56 18.34
CA LEU A 174 -12.21 -4.66 18.36
C LEU A 174 -12.00 -5.18 19.79
N ASP A 175 -11.68 -6.47 19.92
CA ASP A 175 -11.27 -7.07 21.18
C ASP A 175 -9.80 -6.74 21.48
N PRO A 176 -9.48 -5.93 22.51
CA PRO A 176 -8.09 -5.59 22.85
C PRO A 176 -7.27 -6.77 23.35
N ALA A 177 -7.91 -7.88 23.75
CA ALA A 177 -7.23 -9.10 24.18
C ALA A 177 -6.89 -10.04 23.01
N SER A 178 -7.34 -9.73 21.79
CA SER A 178 -7.01 -10.54 20.61
C SER A 178 -5.53 -10.46 20.28
N GLU A 179 -4.92 -11.60 19.98
CA GLU A 179 -3.53 -11.69 19.48
C GLU A 179 -3.32 -10.92 18.17
N THR A 180 -4.37 -10.74 17.37
CA THR A 180 -4.30 -9.99 16.11
C THR A 180 -4.67 -8.52 16.26
N PHE A 181 -4.89 -8.02 17.48
CA PHE A 181 -5.42 -6.68 17.71
C PHE A 181 -4.65 -5.59 16.98
N ALA A 182 -3.31 -5.61 17.00
CA ALA A 182 -2.49 -4.63 16.28
C ALA A 182 -2.74 -4.66 14.76
N LEU A 183 -2.80 -5.85 14.16
CA LEU A 183 -3.06 -6.03 12.73
C LEU A 183 -4.51 -5.72 12.35
N ASP A 184 -5.44 -5.92 13.27
CA ASP A 184 -6.85 -5.59 13.10
C ASP A 184 -7.04 -4.08 13.10
N VAL A 185 -6.34 -3.33 13.97
CA VAL A 185 -6.28 -1.87 13.90
C VAL A 185 -5.69 -1.40 12.56
N VAL A 186 -4.61 -2.03 12.08
CA VAL A 186 -4.06 -1.72 10.74
C VAL A 186 -5.12 -1.94 9.66
N SER A 187 -5.86 -3.04 9.73
CA SER A 187 -6.91 -3.38 8.76
C SER A 187 -8.07 -2.37 8.78
N VAL A 188 -8.45 -1.87 9.95
CA VAL A 188 -9.44 -0.79 10.09
C VAL A 188 -8.94 0.46 9.37
N ILE A 189 -7.70 0.88 9.61
CA ILE A 189 -7.13 2.07 8.98
C ILE A 189 -7.04 1.88 7.45
N GLU A 190 -6.48 0.77 6.97
CA GLU A 190 -6.39 0.48 5.54
C GLU A 190 -7.77 0.51 4.86
N ALA A 191 -8.81 0.04 5.55
CA ALA A 191 -10.18 0.05 5.03
C ALA A 191 -10.76 1.45 4.80
N THR A 192 -10.24 2.46 5.51
CA THR A 192 -10.66 3.87 5.37
C THR A 192 -9.89 4.65 4.31
N LEU A 193 -8.74 4.14 3.87
CA LEU A 193 -7.89 4.80 2.88
C LEU A 193 -8.43 4.64 1.46
N GLU A 194 -7.96 5.49 0.55
CA GLU A 194 -8.25 5.37 -0.88
C GLU A 194 -7.69 4.05 -1.45
N ASP A 195 -8.33 3.49 -2.47
CA ASP A 195 -7.85 2.29 -3.14
C ASP A 195 -6.59 2.54 -3.98
N PRO A 196 -5.46 1.88 -3.66
CA PRO A 196 -4.30 1.88 -4.53
C PRO A 196 -4.56 0.93 -5.70
N ARG A 197 -5.36 1.39 -6.69
CA ARG A 197 -5.84 0.54 -7.80
C ARG A 197 -4.77 -0.31 -8.49
N PRO A 198 -3.54 0.18 -8.77
CA PRO A 198 -2.49 -0.65 -9.35
C PRO A 198 -2.12 -1.85 -8.47
N ILE A 199 -2.04 -1.64 -7.15
CA ILE A 199 -1.69 -2.67 -6.17
C ILE A 199 -2.81 -3.71 -6.07
N LEU A 200 -4.05 -3.26 -5.85
CA LEU A 200 -5.20 -4.16 -5.71
C LEU A 200 -5.45 -4.98 -6.99
N ALA A 201 -5.23 -4.39 -8.17
CA ALA A 201 -5.32 -5.10 -9.44
C ALA A 201 -4.22 -6.18 -9.57
N ALA A 202 -3.01 -5.90 -9.11
CA ALA A 202 -1.92 -6.86 -9.12
C ALA A 202 -2.14 -8.01 -8.11
N GLN A 203 -2.61 -7.69 -6.90
CA GLN A 203 -3.02 -8.69 -5.91
C GLN A 203 -4.13 -9.60 -6.44
N LEU A 204 -5.18 -9.03 -7.01
CA LEU A 204 -6.27 -9.79 -7.61
C LEU A 204 -5.77 -10.71 -8.74
N LYS A 205 -4.93 -10.18 -9.63
CA LYS A 205 -4.36 -10.96 -10.73
C LYS A 205 -3.56 -12.15 -10.20
N LYS A 206 -2.74 -11.93 -9.17
CA LYS A 206 -1.96 -13.00 -8.55
C LYS A 206 -2.85 -14.06 -7.90
N ALA A 207 -3.82 -13.64 -7.08
CA ALA A 207 -4.76 -14.55 -6.43
C ALA A 207 -5.55 -15.38 -7.45
N ARG A 208 -6.02 -14.77 -8.56
CA ARG A 208 -6.69 -15.50 -9.65
C ARG A 208 -5.75 -16.51 -10.34
N ASN A 209 -4.48 -16.16 -10.55
CA ASN A 209 -3.52 -17.08 -11.15
C ASN A 209 -3.24 -18.29 -10.25
N GLU A 210 -3.07 -18.07 -8.95
CA GLU A 210 -2.89 -19.12 -7.95
C GLU A 210 -4.11 -20.02 -7.86
N ALA A 211 -5.32 -19.42 -7.81
CA ALA A 211 -6.58 -20.16 -7.84
C ALA A 211 -6.71 -21.02 -9.10
N VAL A 212 -6.40 -20.49 -10.29
CA VAL A 212 -6.39 -21.28 -11.54
C VAL A 212 -5.42 -22.45 -11.45
N ALA A 213 -4.22 -22.24 -10.92
CA ALA A 213 -3.21 -23.29 -10.79
C ALA A 213 -3.68 -24.40 -9.83
N GLN A 214 -4.25 -24.02 -8.69
CA GLN A 214 -4.81 -24.94 -7.71
C GLN A 214 -5.98 -25.74 -8.28
N MET A 215 -6.96 -25.07 -8.89
CA MET A 215 -8.11 -25.73 -9.50
C MET A 215 -7.72 -26.70 -10.64
N LYS A 216 -6.64 -26.39 -11.38
CA LYS A 216 -6.07 -27.33 -12.37
C LYS A 216 -5.44 -28.55 -11.70
N ALA A 217 -4.74 -28.37 -10.59
CA ALA A 217 -4.15 -29.47 -9.82
C ALA A 217 -5.22 -30.40 -9.23
N GLU A 218 -6.35 -29.82 -8.82
CA GLU A 218 -7.53 -30.54 -8.30
C GLU A 218 -8.38 -31.20 -9.40
N GLY A 219 -8.07 -30.95 -10.67
CA GLY A 219 -8.81 -31.52 -11.81
C GLY A 219 -10.18 -30.90 -12.08
N ILE A 220 -10.43 -29.67 -11.58
CA ILE A 220 -11.71 -28.97 -11.78
C ILE A 220 -11.89 -28.59 -13.25
N GLU A 221 -13.09 -28.87 -13.76
CA GLU A 221 -13.48 -28.63 -15.15
C GLU A 221 -13.49 -27.13 -15.51
N TYR A 222 -13.26 -26.84 -16.79
CA TYR A 222 -13.06 -25.45 -17.24
C TYR A 222 -14.23 -24.52 -16.87
N ASP A 223 -15.48 -24.94 -17.12
CA ASP A 223 -16.66 -24.11 -16.87
C ASP A 223 -16.86 -23.84 -15.37
N GLU A 224 -16.58 -24.83 -14.53
CA GLU A 224 -16.63 -24.70 -13.07
C GLU A 224 -15.53 -23.77 -12.55
N ARG A 225 -14.32 -23.83 -13.12
CA ARG A 225 -13.26 -22.87 -12.79
C ARG A 225 -13.66 -21.43 -13.08
N ILE A 226 -14.33 -21.18 -14.21
CA ILE A 226 -14.76 -19.81 -14.56
C ILE A 226 -15.74 -19.27 -13.51
N ALA A 227 -16.68 -20.08 -13.05
CA ALA A 227 -17.62 -19.70 -11.99
C ALA A 227 -16.89 -19.40 -10.66
N LEU A 228 -15.98 -20.28 -10.24
CA LEU A 228 -15.21 -20.10 -8.99
C LEU A 228 -14.27 -18.88 -9.06
N LEU A 229 -13.74 -18.56 -10.25
CA LEU A 229 -12.84 -17.41 -10.43
C LEU A 229 -13.52 -16.05 -10.30
N ASP A 230 -14.85 -15.97 -10.38
CA ASP A 230 -15.61 -14.75 -10.15
C ASP A 230 -15.72 -14.43 -8.64
N GLU A 231 -15.57 -15.44 -7.77
CA GLU A 231 -15.57 -15.28 -6.32
C GLU A 231 -14.18 -14.89 -5.76
N VAL A 232 -13.11 -15.12 -6.54
CA VAL A 232 -11.74 -14.79 -6.12
C VAL A 232 -11.55 -13.28 -6.03
N SER A 233 -11.07 -12.83 -4.86
CA SER A 233 -10.71 -11.43 -4.61
C SER A 233 -9.29 -11.30 -4.08
N TYR A 234 -8.81 -10.07 -3.95
CA TYR A 234 -7.64 -9.77 -3.11
C TYR A 234 -8.00 -9.91 -1.61
N PRO A 235 -7.02 -10.03 -0.69
CA PRO A 235 -7.29 -10.15 0.74
C PRO A 235 -8.06 -8.95 1.32
N LYS A 236 -9.12 -9.23 2.09
CA LYS A 236 -9.98 -8.23 2.74
C LYS A 236 -10.19 -8.54 4.22
N PRO A 237 -9.17 -8.33 5.07
CA PRO A 237 -9.27 -8.60 6.50
C PRO A 237 -10.44 -7.84 7.14
N LEU A 238 -11.10 -8.48 8.11
CA LEU A 238 -12.25 -7.93 8.83
C LEU A 238 -13.42 -7.46 7.95
N GLN A 239 -13.53 -7.87 6.68
CA GLN A 239 -14.55 -7.35 5.76
C GLN A 239 -15.98 -7.42 6.33
N GLU A 240 -16.35 -8.55 6.91
CA GLU A 240 -17.68 -8.77 7.48
C GLU A 240 -17.93 -7.86 8.69
N LEU A 241 -16.99 -7.84 9.64
CA LEU A 241 -17.06 -6.99 10.84
C LEU A 241 -17.12 -5.51 10.46
N LEU A 242 -16.23 -5.06 9.58
CA LEU A 242 -16.13 -3.67 9.15
C LEU A 242 -17.37 -3.23 8.38
N ARG A 243 -17.90 -4.07 7.48
CA ARG A 243 -19.16 -3.79 6.79
C ARG A 243 -20.31 -3.64 7.77
N HIS A 244 -20.47 -4.59 8.69
CA HIS A 244 -21.53 -4.53 9.69
C HIS A 244 -21.41 -3.29 10.59
N THR A 245 -20.21 -3.02 11.11
CA THR A 245 -19.94 -1.86 11.96
C THR A 245 -20.21 -0.56 11.21
N TYR A 246 -19.88 -0.50 9.91
CA TYR A 246 -20.14 0.66 9.07
C TYR A 246 -21.64 0.88 8.84
N GLU A 247 -22.39 -0.18 8.54
CA GLU A 247 -23.85 -0.10 8.41
C GLU A 247 -24.52 0.42 9.69
N VAL A 248 -24.08 -0.04 10.87
CA VAL A 248 -24.55 0.46 12.16
C VAL A 248 -24.13 1.92 12.37
N TYR A 249 -22.88 2.26 12.07
CA TYR A 249 -22.35 3.61 12.19
C TYR A 249 -23.12 4.63 11.35
N LEU A 250 -23.53 4.25 10.13
CA LEU A 250 -24.31 5.11 9.24
C LEU A 250 -25.71 5.45 9.78
N GLN A 251 -26.25 4.68 10.73
CA GLN A 251 -27.56 4.96 11.32
C GLN A 251 -27.53 6.25 12.16
N SER A 252 -26.43 6.47 12.88
CA SER A 252 -26.19 7.67 13.70
C SER A 252 -25.34 8.73 12.99
N ASN A 253 -24.55 8.32 11.99
CA ASN A 253 -23.69 9.19 11.18
C ASN A 253 -23.99 9.09 9.67
N PRO A 254 -25.19 9.47 9.19
CA PRO A 254 -25.54 9.37 7.76
C PRO A 254 -24.61 10.14 6.82
N TRP A 255 -23.92 11.14 7.33
CA TRP A 255 -22.94 11.95 6.59
C TRP A 255 -21.67 11.17 6.22
N ALA A 256 -21.37 10.08 6.92
CA ALA A 256 -20.23 9.24 6.60
C ALA A 256 -20.47 8.38 5.37
N ALA A 257 -21.72 8.28 4.88
CA ALA A 257 -22.10 7.46 3.72
C ALA A 257 -21.37 7.83 2.43
N ASP A 258 -20.86 9.06 2.32
CA ASP A 258 -20.01 9.49 1.21
C ASP A 258 -18.63 8.81 1.22
N GLY A 259 -18.20 8.33 2.39
CA GLY A 259 -17.04 7.47 2.56
C GLY A 259 -17.28 6.11 1.91
N ARG A 260 -16.33 5.67 1.08
CA ARG A 260 -16.33 4.31 0.54
C ARG A 260 -15.41 3.47 1.41
N LEU A 261 -16.00 2.73 2.34
CA LEU A 261 -15.27 1.70 3.06
C LEU A 261 -14.77 0.66 2.07
N SER A 262 -13.48 0.37 2.10
CA SER A 262 -12.85 -0.57 1.18
C SER A 262 -11.87 -1.44 1.93
N PRO A 263 -12.32 -2.54 2.57
CA PRO A 263 -11.42 -3.47 3.23
C PRO A 263 -10.36 -3.98 2.24
N LYS A 264 -9.09 -3.88 2.63
CA LYS A 264 -7.93 -4.28 1.83
C LYS A 264 -6.74 -4.57 2.75
N SER A 265 -5.74 -5.28 2.23
CA SER A 265 -4.50 -5.56 2.97
C SER A 265 -3.30 -5.22 2.09
N VAL A 266 -2.51 -4.24 2.50
CA VAL A 266 -1.23 -3.90 1.85
C VAL A 266 -0.16 -3.76 2.93
N VAL A 267 -0.36 -2.84 3.89
CA VAL A 267 0.55 -2.70 5.05
C VAL A 267 0.49 -3.94 5.92
N ARG A 268 -0.72 -4.44 6.21
CA ARG A 268 -0.89 -5.67 7.00
C ARG A 268 -0.18 -6.84 6.33
N GLU A 269 -0.37 -7.02 5.02
CA GLU A 269 0.31 -8.08 4.27
C GLU A 269 1.84 -7.94 4.32
N MET A 270 2.36 -6.73 4.10
CA MET A 270 3.80 -6.47 4.18
C MET A 270 4.37 -6.79 5.55
N TRP A 271 3.65 -6.45 6.62
CA TRP A 271 4.04 -6.78 7.99
C TRP A 271 3.99 -8.28 8.27
N GLU A 272 2.84 -8.93 8.00
CA GLU A 272 2.62 -10.36 8.25
C GLU A 272 3.65 -11.22 7.53
N ARG A 273 4.06 -10.83 6.32
CA ARG A 273 5.02 -11.58 5.50
C ARG A 273 6.45 -11.07 5.61
N ALA A 274 6.70 -10.08 6.48
CA ALA A 274 7.99 -9.42 6.63
C ALA A 274 8.61 -8.91 5.32
N MET A 275 7.76 -8.45 4.39
CA MET A 275 8.21 -8.05 3.06
C MET A 275 8.88 -6.69 3.08
N THR A 276 10.03 -6.60 2.41
CA THR A 276 10.63 -5.32 2.05
C THR A 276 9.83 -4.62 0.95
N PHE A 277 10.08 -3.33 0.74
CA PHE A 277 9.48 -2.59 -0.37
C PHE A 277 9.79 -3.23 -1.73
N ARG A 278 11.06 -3.62 -1.96
CA ARG A 278 11.51 -4.22 -3.23
C ARG A 278 10.89 -5.59 -3.46
N GLU A 279 10.79 -6.41 -2.41
CA GLU A 279 10.13 -7.72 -2.47
C GLU A 279 8.65 -7.56 -2.82
N TYR A 280 7.93 -6.65 -2.17
CA TYR A 280 6.52 -6.40 -2.46
C TYR A 280 6.32 -5.95 -3.92
N VAL A 281 7.17 -5.04 -4.39
CA VAL A 281 7.14 -4.54 -5.77
C VAL A 281 7.43 -5.68 -6.76
N SER A 282 8.46 -6.49 -6.50
CA SER A 282 8.84 -7.62 -7.34
C SER A 282 7.73 -8.68 -7.40
N LEU A 283 7.20 -9.04 -6.23
CA LEU A 283 6.17 -10.07 -6.05
C LEU A 283 4.91 -9.80 -6.88
N TYR A 284 4.52 -8.53 -6.98
CA TYR A 284 3.34 -8.08 -7.70
C TYR A 284 3.64 -7.45 -9.06
N GLY A 285 4.91 -7.39 -9.48
CA GLY A 285 5.31 -6.80 -10.76
C GLY A 285 4.98 -5.30 -10.87
N LEU A 286 5.17 -4.56 -9.78
CA LEU A 286 4.76 -3.15 -9.63
C LEU A 286 5.85 -2.13 -9.99
N VAL A 287 6.92 -2.53 -10.70
CA VAL A 287 8.08 -1.67 -11.07
C VAL A 287 7.64 -0.34 -11.72
N ARG A 288 6.59 -0.36 -12.54
CA ARG A 288 6.04 0.85 -13.19
C ARG A 288 5.07 1.65 -12.32
N SER A 289 4.89 1.26 -11.06
CA SER A 289 3.91 1.80 -10.12
C SER A 289 4.49 1.92 -8.70
N GLU A 290 5.81 1.91 -8.55
CA GLU A 290 6.50 2.06 -7.25
C GLU A 290 6.08 3.34 -6.52
N GLY A 291 6.00 4.46 -7.22
CA GLY A 291 5.51 5.72 -6.63
C GLY A 291 4.06 5.63 -6.11
N ALA A 292 3.21 4.76 -6.69
CA ALA A 292 1.87 4.51 -6.17
C ALA A 292 1.90 3.66 -4.89
N VAL A 293 2.86 2.73 -4.78
CA VAL A 293 3.11 1.96 -3.56
C VAL A 293 3.61 2.89 -2.45
N LEU A 294 4.66 3.67 -2.71
CA LEU A 294 5.24 4.59 -1.72
C LEU A 294 4.20 5.61 -1.23
N ARG A 295 3.41 6.19 -2.14
CA ARG A 295 2.34 7.12 -1.77
C ARG A 295 1.33 6.47 -0.84
N TYR A 296 0.87 5.26 -1.17
CA TYR A 296 -0.09 4.54 -0.33
C TYR A 296 0.51 4.22 1.06
N LEU A 297 1.76 3.75 1.13
CA LEU A 297 2.44 3.48 2.40
C LEU A 297 2.61 4.76 3.24
N SER A 298 2.91 5.89 2.59
CA SER A 298 3.00 7.20 3.24
C SER A 298 1.66 7.67 3.81
N ASP A 299 0.57 7.46 3.05
CA ASP A 299 -0.78 7.79 3.47
C ASP A 299 -1.21 6.90 4.66
N ALA A 300 -0.89 5.61 4.59
CA ALA A 300 -1.15 4.66 5.68
C ALA A 300 -0.34 4.99 6.95
N PHE A 301 0.93 5.35 6.81
CA PHE A 301 1.76 5.81 7.93
C PHE A 301 1.14 7.03 8.63
N LYS A 302 0.75 8.05 7.86
CA LYS A 302 0.11 9.26 8.40
C LYS A 302 -1.20 8.91 9.11
N ALA A 303 -2.01 8.05 8.51
CA ALA A 303 -3.29 7.63 9.08
C ALA A 303 -3.13 6.80 10.35
N LEU A 304 -2.19 5.87 10.41
CA LEU A 304 -1.90 5.11 11.64
C LEU A 304 -1.30 6.01 12.73
N ARG A 305 -0.43 6.95 12.36
CA ARG A 305 0.20 7.87 13.29
C ARG A 305 -0.79 8.86 13.90
N SER A 306 -1.77 9.35 13.15
CA SER A 306 -2.70 10.40 13.62
C SER A 306 -4.12 9.90 13.95
N GLY A 307 -4.57 8.81 13.31
CA GLY A 307 -5.94 8.32 13.38
C GLY A 307 -6.21 7.29 14.49
N VAL A 308 -5.18 6.77 15.14
CA VAL A 308 -5.33 5.76 16.21
C VAL A 308 -5.32 6.42 17.60
N PRO A 309 -6.33 6.20 18.45
CA PRO A 309 -6.36 6.67 19.84
C PRO A 309 -5.20 6.13 20.67
N ALA A 310 -4.74 6.91 21.66
CA ALA A 310 -3.68 6.47 22.56
C ALA A 310 -4.02 5.15 23.29
N ALA A 311 -5.29 4.94 23.66
CA ALA A 311 -5.75 3.72 24.32
C ALA A 311 -5.64 2.46 23.44
N ALA A 312 -5.66 2.61 22.10
CA ALA A 312 -5.54 1.51 21.16
C ALA A 312 -4.09 1.29 20.67
N ARG A 313 -3.12 2.10 21.15
CA ARG A 313 -1.71 1.94 20.80
C ARG A 313 -1.03 0.93 21.71
N SER A 314 -1.16 -0.34 21.35
CA SER A 314 -0.34 -1.40 21.93
C SER A 314 1.14 -1.22 21.56
N GLU A 315 2.03 -1.94 22.26
CA GLU A 315 3.46 -1.94 21.92
C GLU A 315 3.70 -2.47 20.50
N GLU A 316 3.02 -3.55 20.13
CA GLU A 316 3.11 -4.13 18.78
C GLU A 316 2.61 -3.16 17.71
N LEU A 317 1.49 -2.47 17.93
CA LEU A 317 1.02 -1.47 16.96
C LEU A 317 2.01 -0.31 16.84
N THR A 318 2.65 0.08 17.95
CA THR A 318 3.71 1.09 17.93
C THR A 318 4.91 0.61 17.10
N ASP A 319 5.28 -0.67 17.19
CA ASP A 319 6.34 -1.26 16.37
C ASP A 319 6.00 -1.22 14.88
N VAL A 320 4.75 -1.54 14.52
CA VAL A 320 4.25 -1.44 13.13
C VAL A 320 4.36 0.00 12.62
N VAL A 321 3.95 0.98 13.42
CA VAL A 321 3.97 2.40 13.02
C VAL A 321 5.40 2.92 12.85
N GLU A 322 6.31 2.58 13.77
CA GLU A 322 7.72 2.95 13.70
C GLU A 322 8.40 2.30 12.50
N TRP A 323 8.17 1.00 12.26
CA TRP A 323 8.66 0.30 11.08
C TRP A 323 8.16 0.93 9.78
N LEU A 324 6.86 1.18 9.67
CA LEU A 324 6.29 1.74 8.44
C LEU A 324 6.84 3.14 8.17
N GLY A 325 6.99 3.95 9.22
CA GLY A 325 7.61 5.29 9.13
C GLY A 325 9.07 5.24 8.72
N GLU A 326 9.81 4.23 9.17
CA GLU A 326 11.20 4.00 8.77
C GLU A 326 11.28 3.53 7.31
N LEU A 327 10.48 2.54 6.92
CA LEU A 327 10.41 2.02 5.55
C LEU A 327 10.12 3.14 4.54
N VAL A 328 9.10 3.97 4.81
CA VAL A 328 8.75 5.10 3.94
C VAL A 328 9.91 6.08 3.80
N ARG A 329 10.62 6.39 4.88
CA ARG A 329 11.75 7.32 4.86
C ARG A 329 12.92 6.79 4.03
N GLN A 330 13.29 5.52 4.22
CA GLN A 330 14.41 4.90 3.51
C GLN A 330 14.15 4.83 1.99
N VAL A 331 12.91 4.51 1.59
CA VAL A 331 12.54 4.42 0.17
C VAL A 331 12.42 5.80 -0.47
N ASP A 332 11.88 6.80 0.23
CA ASP A 332 11.76 8.17 -0.31
C ASP A 332 13.15 8.78 -0.56
N SER A 333 14.11 8.56 0.35
CA SER A 333 15.50 8.98 0.13
C SER A 333 16.17 8.26 -1.04
N SER A 334 15.98 6.93 -1.18
CA SER A 334 16.60 6.20 -2.29
C SER A 334 16.02 6.62 -3.64
N LEU A 335 14.71 6.87 -3.72
CA LEU A 335 14.08 7.35 -4.95
C LEU A 335 14.50 8.79 -5.31
N LEU A 336 14.71 9.65 -4.31
CA LEU A 336 15.27 10.99 -4.50
C LEU A 336 16.72 10.91 -5.03
N ASP A 337 17.56 10.07 -4.44
CA ASP A 337 18.93 9.85 -4.87
C ASP A 337 18.99 9.32 -6.32
N GLU A 338 18.15 8.35 -6.68
CA GLU A 338 18.03 7.82 -8.04
C GLU A 338 17.56 8.90 -9.03
N TRP A 339 16.60 9.73 -8.64
CA TRP A 339 16.15 10.86 -9.47
C TRP A 339 17.24 11.91 -9.68
N GLU A 340 18.01 12.26 -8.64
CA GLU A 340 19.12 13.20 -8.74
C GLU A 340 20.22 12.67 -9.68
N GLN A 341 20.53 11.37 -9.62
CA GLN A 341 21.47 10.70 -10.52
C GLN A 341 21.00 10.71 -11.98
N LEU A 342 19.71 10.46 -12.22
CA LEU A 342 19.12 10.49 -13.57
C LEU A 342 19.03 11.92 -14.15
N THR A 343 18.95 12.93 -13.29
CA THR A 343 18.82 14.34 -13.69
C THR A 343 20.17 15.02 -13.91
N SER A 344 21.27 14.46 -13.36
CA SER A 344 22.64 15.01 -13.50
C SER A 344 23.70 13.97 -13.89
N PRO A 345 23.71 13.43 -15.13
CA PRO A 345 24.68 12.41 -15.55
C PRO A 345 26.13 12.91 -15.72
N ASP A 346 26.36 14.23 -15.81
CA ASP A 346 27.65 14.85 -16.17
C ASP A 346 28.29 15.71 -15.06
N GLN A 347 27.83 15.62 -13.80
CA GLN A 347 28.46 16.39 -12.71
C GLN A 347 29.80 15.77 -12.28
N PRO A 348 30.92 16.52 -12.30
CA PRO A 348 32.18 16.06 -11.75
C PRO A 348 32.07 15.92 -10.21
N PRO A 349 32.75 14.94 -9.58
CA PRO A 349 32.61 14.58 -8.16
C PRO A 349 33.09 15.64 -7.14
N SER A 350 33.23 16.91 -7.52
CA SER A 350 33.79 17.98 -6.68
C SER A 350 32.91 19.23 -6.52
N ALA A 351 31.68 19.24 -7.02
CA ALA A 351 30.74 20.31 -6.69
C ALA A 351 30.14 20.06 -5.29
N PRO A 352 30.24 20.99 -4.33
CA PRO A 352 29.53 20.89 -3.07
C PRO A 352 28.05 21.17 -3.34
N VAL A 353 27.34 20.16 -3.83
CA VAL A 353 25.89 20.10 -3.71
C VAL A 353 25.62 20.02 -2.22
N ALA A 354 24.71 20.84 -1.71
CA ALA A 354 24.21 20.68 -0.35
C ALA A 354 23.50 19.32 -0.32
N VAL A 355 24.25 18.27 -0.01
CA VAL A 355 23.74 16.91 0.21
C VAL A 355 22.67 17.09 1.29
N PRO A 356 21.38 16.86 1.00
CA PRO A 356 20.41 16.77 2.08
C PRO A 356 20.99 15.76 3.08
N GLU A 357 21.09 16.13 4.36
CA GLU A 357 21.68 15.29 5.40
C GLU A 357 21.23 13.85 5.14
N ARG A 358 22.20 12.95 4.87
CA ARG A 358 21.87 11.54 4.65
C ARG A 358 20.92 11.15 5.78
N PRO A 359 19.74 10.61 5.46
CA PRO A 359 18.81 10.21 6.50
C PRO A 359 19.58 9.36 7.50
N ARG A 360 19.23 9.49 8.77
CA ARG A 360 19.83 8.67 9.83
C ARG A 360 19.91 7.20 9.34
N PRO A 361 21.02 6.50 9.61
CA PRO A 361 21.13 5.08 9.26
C PRO A 361 19.91 4.33 9.77
N LEU A 362 19.44 3.33 9.04
CA LEU A 362 18.31 2.49 9.42
C LEU A 362 18.50 1.95 10.85
N THR A 363 19.72 1.51 11.15
CA THR A 363 20.13 1.01 12.47
C THR A 363 20.09 2.08 13.57
N GLY A 364 20.05 3.36 13.20
CA GLY A 364 19.85 4.48 14.10
C GLY A 364 18.43 4.58 14.68
N ASN A 365 17.44 3.88 14.10
CA ASN A 365 16.14 3.63 14.72
C ASN A 365 16.08 2.19 15.24
N GLU A 366 16.68 1.95 16.41
CA GLU A 366 16.84 0.60 16.96
C GLU A 366 15.50 -0.15 17.11
N ARG A 367 14.41 0.56 17.44
CA ARG A 367 13.08 -0.04 17.59
C ARG A 367 12.53 -0.55 16.27
N ALA A 368 12.50 0.30 15.24
CA ALA A 368 12.07 -0.10 13.89
C ALA A 368 12.96 -1.20 13.31
N PHE A 369 14.28 -1.09 13.50
CA PHE A 369 15.22 -2.09 13.03
C PHE A 369 15.05 -3.44 13.74
N THR A 370 14.85 -3.44 15.06
CA THR A 370 14.54 -4.66 15.84
C THR A 370 13.26 -5.31 15.34
N ALA A 371 12.22 -4.53 15.04
CA ALA A 371 10.97 -5.04 14.46
C ALA A 371 11.19 -5.69 13.09
N MET A 372 12.02 -5.11 12.22
CA MET A 372 12.38 -5.70 10.92
C MET A 372 13.08 -7.05 11.08
N VAL A 373 14.06 -7.13 11.98
CA VAL A 373 14.81 -8.37 12.25
C VAL A 373 13.88 -9.46 12.81
N ARG A 374 13.00 -9.11 13.76
CA ARG A 374 12.00 -10.01 14.33
C ARG A 374 11.08 -10.58 13.26
N ASN A 375 10.50 -9.72 12.44
CA ASN A 375 9.58 -10.16 11.39
C ASN A 375 10.29 -11.04 10.35
N ALA A 376 11.50 -10.66 9.94
CA ALA A 376 12.29 -11.42 8.97
C ALA A 376 12.66 -12.83 9.48
N LEU A 377 12.95 -12.96 10.78
CA LEU A 377 13.19 -14.26 11.41
C LEU A 377 11.90 -15.07 11.55
N PHE A 378 10.82 -14.45 12.02
CA PHE A 378 9.57 -15.16 12.20
C PHE A 378 8.98 -15.65 10.87
N ARG A 379 9.20 -14.91 9.78
CA ARG A 379 8.86 -15.39 8.43
C ARG A 379 9.54 -16.72 8.09
N ARG A 380 10.77 -16.94 8.56
CA ARG A 380 11.46 -18.22 8.39
C ARG A 380 10.82 -19.30 9.23
N VAL A 381 10.43 -19.01 10.47
CA VAL A 381 9.67 -19.92 11.34
C VAL A 381 8.35 -20.35 10.69
N GLU A 382 7.59 -19.41 10.10
CA GLU A 382 6.34 -19.73 9.41
C GLU A 382 6.55 -20.66 8.21
N LEU A 383 7.59 -20.43 7.42
CA LEU A 383 7.93 -21.29 6.29
C LEU A 383 8.45 -22.66 6.75
N PHE A 384 9.19 -22.70 7.85
CA PHE A 384 9.66 -23.92 8.50
C PHE A 384 8.48 -24.77 8.96
N ALA A 385 7.56 -24.18 9.74
CA ALA A 385 6.35 -24.82 10.24
C ALA A 385 5.48 -25.38 9.10
N ARG A 386 5.36 -24.63 7.98
CA ARG A 386 4.61 -25.05 6.79
C ARG A 386 5.37 -25.98 5.86
N ARG A 387 6.59 -26.39 6.23
CA ARG A 387 7.47 -27.27 5.44
C ARG A 387 7.71 -26.74 4.03
N ARG A 388 7.87 -25.41 3.88
CA ARG A 388 8.13 -24.71 2.61
C ARG A 388 9.62 -24.49 2.40
N TRP A 389 10.41 -25.56 2.40
CA TRP A 389 11.88 -25.50 2.29
C TRP A 389 12.38 -24.85 0.99
N GLU A 390 11.63 -24.97 -0.12
CA GLU A 390 11.93 -24.28 -1.38
C GLU A 390 11.86 -22.75 -1.23
N GLU A 391 10.85 -22.26 -0.51
CA GLU A 391 10.69 -20.82 -0.26
C GLU A 391 11.76 -20.30 0.72
N LEU A 392 12.12 -21.09 1.74
CA LEU A 392 13.25 -20.78 2.62
C LEU A 392 14.57 -20.68 1.84
N GLY A 393 14.87 -21.67 1.00
CA GLY A 393 16.05 -21.64 0.14
C GLY A 393 16.06 -20.43 -0.80
N ALA A 394 14.89 -20.05 -1.34
CA ALA A 394 14.76 -18.86 -2.18
C ALA A 394 15.02 -17.55 -1.41
N LEU A 395 14.59 -17.44 -0.15
CA LEU A 395 14.89 -16.27 0.71
C LEU A 395 16.40 -16.12 0.92
N GLU A 396 17.10 -17.23 1.19
CA GLU A 396 18.55 -17.20 1.41
C GLU A 396 19.34 -16.89 0.13
N GLY A 397 18.86 -17.40 -1.01
CA GLY A 397 19.47 -17.16 -2.33
C GLY A 397 19.19 -15.77 -2.91
N ALA A 398 18.02 -15.16 -2.63
CA ALA A 398 17.68 -13.83 -3.11
C ALA A 398 18.42 -12.71 -2.38
N ALA A 399 18.88 -12.96 -1.14
CA ALA A 399 19.54 -11.98 -0.30
C ALA A 399 21.03 -11.75 -0.64
N ASP A 400 21.60 -12.45 -1.63
CA ASP A 400 23.06 -12.50 -1.87
C ASP A 400 23.84 -12.75 -0.56
N SER A 401 23.20 -13.46 0.38
CA SER A 401 23.55 -13.47 1.81
C SER A 401 24.87 -14.16 2.10
N GLY A 402 25.40 -14.91 1.14
CA GLY A 402 26.59 -15.76 1.34
C GLY A 402 26.41 -16.80 2.45
N SER A 403 25.18 -17.10 2.87
CA SER A 403 24.91 -18.03 3.99
C SER A 403 25.29 -19.47 3.65
N GLY A 404 25.24 -19.85 2.36
CA GLY A 404 25.47 -21.23 1.91
C GLY A 404 24.28 -22.17 2.17
N TRP A 405 23.21 -21.68 2.80
CA TRP A 405 21.99 -22.43 3.06
C TRP A 405 21.16 -22.61 1.78
N THR A 406 20.86 -23.85 1.44
CA THR A 406 20.06 -24.21 0.27
C THR A 406 18.69 -24.77 0.67
N ALA A 407 17.77 -24.90 -0.29
CA ALA A 407 16.50 -25.59 -0.07
C ALA A 407 16.69 -27.02 0.46
N GLN A 408 17.78 -27.70 0.07
CA GLN A 408 18.11 -29.04 0.55
C GLN A 408 18.54 -29.02 2.02
N CYS A 409 19.37 -28.05 2.44
CA CYS A 409 19.76 -27.90 3.85
C CYS A 409 18.52 -27.71 4.74
N TRP A 410 17.59 -26.85 4.30
CA TRP A 410 16.32 -26.65 5.00
C TRP A 410 15.45 -27.90 5.02
N GLN A 411 15.41 -28.66 3.93
CA GLN A 411 14.65 -29.91 3.87
C GLN A 411 15.16 -30.94 4.88
N GLU A 412 16.49 -31.06 5.03
CA GLU A 412 17.13 -31.96 6.00
C GLU A 412 16.77 -31.55 7.44
N VAL A 413 17.01 -30.30 7.82
CA VAL A 413 16.73 -29.80 9.17
C VAL A 413 15.24 -29.85 9.55
N ILE A 414 14.37 -29.47 8.62
CA ILE A 414 12.91 -29.59 8.81
C ILE A 414 12.53 -31.07 8.97
N GLY A 415 13.14 -31.95 8.17
CA GLY A 415 12.93 -33.40 8.27
C GLY A 415 13.30 -33.94 9.65
N ASP A 416 14.46 -33.53 10.17
CA ASP A 416 14.94 -33.97 11.48
C ASP A 416 14.06 -33.42 12.62
N TYR A 417 13.66 -32.15 12.58
CA TYR A 417 12.72 -31.58 13.55
C TYR A 417 11.41 -32.36 13.58
N PHE A 418 10.80 -32.59 12.41
CA PHE A 418 9.51 -33.28 12.31
C PHE A 418 9.60 -34.81 12.50
N ALA A 419 10.81 -35.35 12.66
CA ALA A 419 10.99 -36.72 13.13
C ALA A 419 10.83 -36.82 14.65
N GLU A 420 11.06 -35.72 15.38
CA GLU A 420 10.98 -35.64 16.84
C GLU A 420 9.68 -34.96 17.33
N HIS A 421 9.22 -33.92 16.63
CA HIS A 421 8.06 -33.10 17.02
C HIS A 421 6.99 -33.07 15.92
N ASP A 422 5.71 -33.01 16.31
CA ASP A 422 4.59 -33.06 15.36
C ASP A 422 4.25 -31.70 14.72
N ASP A 423 4.55 -30.60 15.39
CA ASP A 423 4.17 -29.23 14.97
C ASP A 423 5.21 -28.19 15.43
N VAL A 424 5.11 -26.97 14.90
CA VAL A 424 5.86 -25.78 15.34
C VAL A 424 4.85 -24.67 15.64
N GLY A 425 4.88 -24.13 16.85
CA GLY A 425 4.07 -22.98 17.26
C GLY A 425 4.35 -21.76 16.37
N ILE A 426 3.28 -21.15 15.86
CA ILE A 426 3.34 -19.90 15.08
C ILE A 426 2.36 -18.83 15.61
N GLY A 427 1.88 -19.00 16.84
CA GLY A 427 1.00 -18.05 17.53
C GLY A 427 1.75 -16.84 18.11
N ALA A 428 1.06 -16.00 18.89
CA ALA A 428 1.68 -14.83 19.53
C ALA A 428 2.86 -15.19 20.44
N ASP A 429 2.77 -16.30 21.18
CA ASP A 429 3.83 -16.76 22.07
C ASP A 429 5.12 -17.11 21.30
N ALA A 430 5.00 -17.71 20.11
CA ALA A 430 6.11 -18.01 19.21
C ALA A 430 6.86 -16.76 18.72
N ARG A 431 6.18 -15.60 18.67
CA ARG A 431 6.75 -14.28 18.36
C ARG A 431 7.29 -13.56 19.59
N GLY A 432 7.02 -14.10 20.77
CA GLY A 432 7.31 -13.48 22.05
C GLY A 432 8.81 -13.28 22.29
N PRO A 433 9.19 -12.31 23.14
CA PRO A 433 10.59 -12.04 23.45
C PRO A 433 11.28 -13.22 24.18
N ALA A 434 10.52 -14.18 24.71
CA ALA A 434 11.06 -15.38 25.36
C ALA A 434 11.76 -16.33 24.37
N LEU A 435 11.33 -16.34 23.10
CA LEU A 435 11.86 -17.22 22.05
C LEU A 435 12.81 -16.50 21.09
N LEU A 436 13.21 -15.27 21.44
CA LEU A 436 14.10 -14.46 20.63
C LEU A 436 15.24 -13.90 21.47
N ILE A 437 16.46 -14.33 21.17
CA ILE A 437 17.67 -13.87 21.82
C ILE A 437 18.43 -12.97 20.84
N ILE A 438 18.67 -11.71 21.22
CA ILE A 438 19.42 -10.74 20.41
C ILE A 438 20.68 -10.35 21.18
N ASP A 439 21.84 -10.83 20.71
CA ASP A 439 23.15 -10.35 21.14
C ASP A 439 23.61 -9.21 20.22
N ARG A 440 23.67 -8.00 20.76
CA ARG A 440 24.00 -6.79 20.02
C ARG A 440 25.49 -6.51 20.13
N GLN A 441 26.24 -6.83 19.08
CA GLN A 441 27.66 -6.52 18.98
C GLN A 441 27.88 -5.26 18.12
N PRO A 442 29.01 -4.54 18.29
CA PRO A 442 29.35 -3.45 17.38
C PRO A 442 29.54 -3.96 15.95
N GLY A 443 28.73 -3.48 15.02
CA GLY A 443 28.81 -3.81 13.59
C GLY A 443 27.98 -5.01 13.12
N ALA A 444 27.56 -5.90 14.02
CA ALA A 444 26.68 -7.03 13.69
C ALA A 444 25.82 -7.44 14.88
N TRP A 445 24.57 -7.88 14.65
CA TRP A 445 23.78 -8.53 15.69
C TRP A 445 23.78 -10.04 15.46
N ARG A 446 23.95 -10.81 16.52
CA ARG A 446 23.69 -12.25 16.48
C ARG A 446 22.33 -12.49 17.08
N VAL A 447 21.44 -13.08 16.29
CA VAL A 447 20.06 -13.29 16.69
C VAL A 447 19.72 -14.75 16.57
N ARG A 448 19.14 -15.30 17.64
CA ARG A 448 18.61 -16.65 17.67
C ARG A 448 17.10 -16.58 17.85
N GLN A 449 16.39 -17.19 16.92
CA GLN A 449 14.97 -17.47 17.01
C GLN A 449 14.81 -18.93 17.41
N ILE A 450 14.27 -19.17 18.59
CA ILE A 450 13.93 -20.50 19.10
C ILE A 450 12.62 -20.94 18.44
N LEU A 451 12.53 -22.22 18.08
CA LEU A 451 11.29 -22.82 17.59
C LEU A 451 10.44 -23.25 18.79
N ASP A 452 9.17 -22.87 18.77
CA ASP A 452 8.18 -23.24 19.80
C ASP A 452 7.69 -24.66 19.53
N ASP A 453 8.25 -25.64 20.24
CA ASP A 453 7.88 -27.04 20.07
C ASP A 453 6.75 -27.45 21.05
N PRO A 454 5.93 -28.47 20.71
CA PRO A 454 4.79 -28.87 21.55
C PRO A 454 5.16 -29.41 22.94
N ALA A 455 6.40 -29.87 23.13
CA ALA A 455 6.88 -30.37 24.42
C ALA A 455 7.42 -29.25 25.31
N GLY A 456 7.72 -28.08 24.73
CA GLY A 456 8.31 -26.91 25.40
C GLY A 456 9.78 -27.12 25.75
N ASP A 457 10.48 -27.97 25.00
CA ASP A 457 11.90 -28.29 25.21
C ASP A 457 12.81 -27.14 24.73
N HIS A 458 12.38 -26.39 23.71
CA HIS A 458 13.03 -25.19 23.17
C HIS A 458 14.48 -25.42 22.72
N ASP A 459 14.80 -26.65 22.27
CA ASP A 459 16.13 -27.10 21.86
C ASP A 459 16.41 -26.90 20.37
N TRP A 460 15.41 -26.51 19.57
CA TRP A 460 15.58 -26.16 18.16
C TRP A 460 15.56 -24.65 17.92
N GLY A 461 16.32 -24.19 16.93
CA GLY A 461 16.34 -22.77 16.57
C GLY A 461 16.97 -22.45 15.23
N ILE A 462 16.86 -21.18 14.85
CA ILE A 462 17.50 -20.56 13.69
C ILE A 462 18.41 -19.45 14.20
N GLU A 463 19.70 -19.55 13.88
CA GLU A 463 20.70 -18.53 14.19
C GLU A 463 21.05 -17.71 12.96
N VAL A 464 21.01 -16.40 13.10
CA VAL A 464 21.36 -15.44 12.06
C VAL A 464 22.35 -14.41 12.55
N GLU A 465 23.18 -13.94 11.63
CA GLU A 465 23.96 -12.72 11.79
C GLU A 465 23.30 -11.61 10.97
N VAL A 466 23.07 -10.47 11.61
CA VAL A 466 22.50 -9.28 10.98
C VAL A 466 23.64 -8.31 10.69
N ASP A 467 23.88 -8.02 9.41
CA ASP A 467 24.91 -7.07 8.99
C ASP A 467 24.35 -5.65 9.07
N LEU A 468 24.85 -4.84 10.01
CA LEU A 468 24.36 -3.49 10.25
C LEU A 468 24.70 -2.54 9.10
N ALA A 469 25.89 -2.67 8.53
CA ALA A 469 26.36 -1.78 7.46
C ALA A 469 25.61 -2.08 6.15
N ALA A 470 25.44 -3.35 5.80
CA ALA A 470 24.64 -3.75 4.65
C ALA A 470 23.16 -3.38 4.85
N SER A 471 22.65 -3.47 6.08
CA SER A 471 21.28 -3.06 6.39
C SER A 471 21.05 -1.56 6.19
N ASP A 472 22.02 -0.74 6.62
CA ASP A 472 22.00 0.71 6.40
C ASP A 472 22.09 1.08 4.92
N GLU A 473 22.90 0.36 4.15
CA GLU A 473 23.04 0.59 2.70
C GLU A 473 21.78 0.18 1.92
N GLN A 474 21.16 -0.94 2.28
CA GLN A 474 19.99 -1.47 1.57
C GLN A 474 18.66 -0.86 2.03
N GLY A 475 18.64 -0.20 3.20
CA GLY A 475 17.43 0.34 3.81
C GLY A 475 16.47 -0.76 4.32
N THR A 476 16.98 -1.96 4.56
CA THR A 476 16.23 -3.11 5.10
C THR A 476 17.14 -3.99 5.94
N ALA A 477 16.57 -4.82 6.83
CA ALA A 477 17.38 -5.78 7.59
C ALA A 477 17.99 -6.84 6.65
N VAL A 478 19.32 -6.96 6.69
CA VAL A 478 20.10 -7.95 5.95
C VAL A 478 20.52 -9.05 6.92
N LEU A 479 19.91 -10.23 6.76
CA LEU A 479 20.14 -11.39 7.61
C LEU A 479 20.92 -12.45 6.84
N ARG A 480 21.90 -13.06 7.49
CA ARG A 480 22.64 -14.22 7.01
C ARG A 480 22.43 -15.37 7.98
N VAL A 481 21.81 -16.46 7.51
CA VAL A 481 21.68 -17.68 8.33
C VAL A 481 23.07 -18.24 8.60
N VAL A 482 23.36 -18.44 9.88
CA VAL A 482 24.60 -19.05 10.37
C VAL A 482 24.38 -20.53 10.59
N ASP A 483 23.29 -20.87 11.28
CA ASP A 483 22.92 -22.24 11.59
C ASP A 483 21.40 -22.40 11.76
N ALA A 484 20.89 -23.61 11.61
CA ALA A 484 19.53 -23.97 11.97
C ALA A 484 19.44 -25.46 12.31
N GLY A 485 18.80 -25.79 13.43
CA GLY A 485 18.67 -27.17 13.87
C GLY A 485 18.59 -27.30 15.37
N ARG A 486 18.85 -28.52 15.87
CA ARG A 486 18.96 -28.81 17.29
C ARG A 486 20.25 -28.19 17.84
N LEU A 487 20.11 -27.46 18.93
CA LEU A 487 21.18 -26.70 19.56
C LEU A 487 21.24 -27.13 21.03
N ASP A 488 22.08 -28.12 21.30
CA ASP A 488 22.34 -28.71 22.63
C ASP A 488 22.88 -27.71 23.67
#